data_AF-A0A4R6PRI8-F1
#
_entry.id   AF-A0A4R6PRI8-F1
#
_cell.length_a   1.000
_cell.length_b   1.000
_cell.length_c   1.000
_cell.angle_alpha   90.00
_cell.angle_beta   90.00
_cell.angle_gamma   90.00
#
_symmetry.space_group_name_H-M   'P 1'
#
loop_
_entity.id
_entity.type
_entity.pdbx_description
1 polymer ?
#
loop_
_entity_poly.entity_id
_entity_poly.type
_entity_poly.pdbx_seq_one_letter_code
_entity_poly.pdbx_strand_id
1 'polypeptide(L)'
;MRTGLTRFGIATVAAAAVAAGAGQAAAAPATVSIDGSMQVLGLNILHVDAQGQGDGPATGTYVATGQFGNMPLPVKVTGPVTCLRVQGNKVSLVYPITTAEPVMVFAPDSMAIQITVAKGENGASNMIGYGVPMPTSSFTDCLPGPTPLMFNGTIDIS
;
A
#
# COMPACT_ATOMS: atom_id res chain seq x y z
N MET A 1 -22.41 15.49 79.66
CA MET A 1 -22.68 16.93 79.58
C MET A 1 -21.46 17.65 79.02
N ARG A 2 -21.54 18.12 77.77
CA ARG A 2 -20.94 19.38 77.27
C ARG A 2 -21.40 19.59 75.83
N THR A 3 -21.84 20.81 75.58
CA THR A 3 -22.63 21.29 74.45
C THR A 3 -21.74 22.10 73.49
N GLY A 4 -22.12 22.15 72.20
CA GLY A 4 -21.71 23.19 71.23
C GLY A 4 -20.73 22.69 70.16
N LEU A 5 -20.76 23.11 68.89
CA LEU A 5 -21.51 24.17 68.21
C LEU A 5 -21.33 23.96 66.70
N THR A 6 -22.39 24.27 65.94
CA THR A 6 -22.47 24.32 64.48
C THR A 6 -21.54 25.40 63.89
N ARG A 7 -20.81 25.10 62.81
CA ARG A 7 -20.46 26.09 61.77
C ARG A 7 -20.41 25.45 60.37
N PHE A 8 -21.19 26.05 59.48
CA PHE A 8 -21.22 25.86 58.04
C PHE A 8 -19.89 26.28 57.40
N GLY A 9 -19.42 25.50 56.43
CA GLY A 9 -18.34 25.86 55.51
C GLY A 9 -18.60 25.21 54.16
N ILE A 10 -19.04 26.01 53.19
CA ILE A 10 -19.23 25.62 51.79
C ILE A 10 -17.88 25.79 51.10
N ALA A 11 -17.37 24.75 50.44
CA ALA A 11 -16.25 24.87 49.51
C ALA A 11 -16.50 24.02 48.26
N THR A 12 -16.41 24.70 47.13
CA THR A 12 -16.72 24.30 45.75
C THR A 12 -15.57 23.56 45.06
N VAL A 13 -15.95 22.53 44.29
CA VAL A 13 -15.42 22.08 42.97
C VAL A 13 -13.93 21.74 42.85
N ALA A 14 -13.62 20.48 42.50
CA ALA A 14 -12.70 20.14 41.41
C ALA A 14 -12.87 18.66 41.02
N ALA A 15 -13.51 18.42 39.88
CA ALA A 15 -13.49 17.13 39.21
C ALA A 15 -12.06 16.87 38.69
N ALA A 16 -11.45 15.77 39.11
CA ALA A 16 -10.26 15.23 38.48
C ALA A 16 -10.58 13.81 38.01
N ALA A 17 -11.39 13.72 36.94
CA ALA A 17 -11.43 12.54 36.11
C ALA A 17 -10.14 12.53 35.29
N VAL A 18 -9.12 11.86 35.80
CA VAL A 18 -7.96 11.45 34.99
C VAL A 18 -8.43 10.42 33.98
N ALA A 19 -9.01 10.91 32.88
CA ALA A 19 -9.12 10.16 31.64
C ALA A 19 -7.70 10.00 31.09
N ALA A 20 -7.03 8.93 31.52
CA ALA A 20 -5.82 8.45 30.86
C ALA A 20 -6.22 8.09 29.42
N GLY A 21 -5.95 9.00 28.49
CA GLY A 21 -6.03 8.74 27.07
C GLY A 21 -5.06 7.60 26.76
N ALA A 22 -5.59 6.39 26.60
CA ALA A 22 -4.90 5.35 25.88
C ALA A 22 -4.76 5.85 24.45
N GLY A 23 -3.64 6.52 24.15
CA GLY A 23 -3.25 6.78 22.78
C GLY A 23 -3.22 5.44 22.06
N GLN A 24 -4.08 5.25 21.06
CA GLN A 24 -3.94 4.13 20.15
C GLN A 24 -2.51 4.17 19.62
N ALA A 25 -1.72 3.15 19.94
CA ALA A 25 -0.47 2.91 19.27
C ALA A 25 -0.79 2.87 17.77
N ALA A 26 -0.25 3.81 17.01
CA ALA A 26 -0.34 3.76 15.56
C ALA A 26 0.17 2.39 15.12
N ALA A 27 -0.63 1.67 14.33
CA ALA A 27 -0.20 0.38 13.80
C ALA A 27 1.14 0.57 13.10
N ALA A 28 2.07 -0.38 13.30
CA ALA A 28 3.35 -0.34 12.62
C ALA A 28 3.11 -0.30 11.09
N PRO A 29 3.90 0.47 10.34
CA PRO A 29 3.74 0.54 8.89
C PRO A 29 3.97 -0.85 8.29
N ALA A 30 3.08 -1.26 7.38
CA ALA A 30 3.18 -2.54 6.70
C ALA A 30 4.40 -2.53 5.78
N THR A 31 5.08 -3.68 5.72
CA THR A 31 6.17 -3.93 4.76
C THR A 31 5.70 -4.94 3.73
N VAL A 32 5.98 -4.68 2.46
CA VAL A 32 5.57 -5.54 1.35
C VAL A 32 6.74 -5.81 0.42
N SER A 33 6.86 -7.06 -0.03
CA SER A 33 7.72 -7.50 -1.11
C SER A 33 6.91 -8.29 -2.14
N ILE A 34 7.07 -7.96 -3.41
CA ILE A 34 6.39 -8.61 -4.53
C ILE A 34 7.45 -8.93 -5.58
N ASP A 35 7.52 -10.19 -5.97
CA ASP A 35 8.37 -10.64 -7.08
C ASP A 35 7.62 -11.68 -7.88
N GLY A 36 7.36 -11.43 -9.16
CA GLY A 36 6.62 -12.38 -9.99
C GLY A 36 6.14 -11.83 -11.31
N SER A 37 5.43 -12.67 -12.06
CA SER A 37 4.95 -12.35 -13.39
C SER A 37 3.43 -12.38 -13.49
N MET A 38 2.87 -11.33 -14.08
CA MET A 38 1.49 -11.28 -14.53
C MET A 38 1.30 -12.18 -15.75
N GLN A 39 0.22 -12.97 -15.72
CA GLN A 39 -0.11 -13.92 -16.78
C GLN A 39 -1.41 -13.57 -17.49
N VAL A 40 -1.38 -13.71 -18.81
CA VAL A 40 -2.56 -13.65 -19.68
C VAL A 40 -2.60 -14.93 -20.49
N LEU A 41 -3.69 -15.69 -20.38
CA LEU A 41 -3.86 -16.99 -21.06
C LEU A 41 -2.68 -17.96 -20.81
N GLY A 42 -2.10 -17.92 -19.61
CA GLY A 42 -0.96 -18.77 -19.22
C GLY A 42 0.42 -18.30 -19.72
N LEU A 43 0.49 -17.17 -20.43
CA LEU A 43 1.75 -16.55 -20.85
C LEU A 43 2.14 -15.41 -19.91
N ASN A 44 3.38 -15.42 -19.44
CA ASN A 44 3.96 -14.29 -18.70
C ASN A 44 4.12 -13.10 -19.65
N ILE A 45 3.52 -11.95 -19.30
CA ILE A 45 3.55 -10.74 -20.14
C ILE A 45 4.26 -9.56 -19.47
N LEU A 46 4.41 -9.62 -18.14
CA LEU A 46 5.01 -8.56 -17.35
C LEU A 46 5.57 -9.15 -16.08
N HIS A 47 6.85 -8.95 -15.82
CA HIS A 47 7.48 -9.21 -14.53
C HIS A 47 7.44 -7.94 -13.68
N VAL A 48 7.12 -8.11 -12.41
CA VAL A 48 7.00 -7.07 -11.40
C VAL A 48 7.90 -7.43 -10.23
N ASP A 49 8.80 -6.52 -9.90
CA ASP A 49 9.60 -6.50 -8.67
C ASP A 49 9.24 -5.21 -7.94
N ALA A 50 8.68 -5.34 -6.74
CA ALA A 50 8.30 -4.19 -5.94
C ALA A 50 8.57 -4.43 -4.45
N GLN A 51 9.12 -3.41 -3.81
CA GLN A 51 9.33 -3.37 -2.37
C GLN A 51 8.77 -2.07 -1.84
N GLY A 52 8.10 -2.11 -0.69
CA GLY A 52 7.52 -0.91 -0.10
C GLY A 52 7.25 -1.03 1.39
N GLN A 53 7.23 0.12 2.05
CA GLN A 53 6.88 0.23 3.45
C GLN A 53 5.98 1.45 3.67
N GLY A 54 4.85 1.26 4.35
CA GLY A 54 3.89 2.33 4.67
C GLY A 54 2.46 1.84 4.91
N ASP A 55 1.55 2.79 5.14
CA ASP A 55 0.09 2.59 5.08
C ASP A 55 -0.58 3.93 4.71
N GLY A 56 -1.02 4.04 3.46
CA GLY A 56 -1.24 5.33 2.81
C GLY A 56 0.06 5.81 2.16
N PRO A 57 0.67 6.93 2.60
CA PRO A 57 2.00 7.33 2.12
C PRO A 57 3.03 6.23 2.38
N ALA A 58 3.86 5.97 1.37
CA ALA A 58 4.83 4.88 1.42
C ALA A 58 6.15 5.28 0.76
N THR A 59 7.18 4.51 1.07
CA THR A 59 8.48 4.57 0.41
C THR A 59 8.85 3.20 -0.10
N GLY A 60 9.48 3.13 -1.27
CA GLY A 60 9.87 1.84 -1.85
C GLY A 60 10.33 1.97 -3.28
N THR A 61 10.55 0.83 -3.91
CA THR A 61 11.01 0.70 -5.30
C THR A 61 10.05 -0.16 -6.08
N TYR A 62 9.88 0.19 -7.35
CA TYR A 62 9.09 -0.56 -8.30
C TYR A 62 9.84 -0.69 -9.62
N VAL A 63 9.88 -1.92 -10.13
CA VAL A 63 10.40 -2.25 -11.46
C VAL A 63 9.39 -3.15 -12.15
N ALA A 64 9.01 -2.80 -13.38
CA ALA A 64 8.28 -3.72 -14.24
C ALA A 64 8.96 -3.89 -15.58
N THR A 65 9.14 -5.15 -15.97
CA THR A 65 9.81 -5.54 -17.21
C THR A 65 8.82 -6.31 -18.07
N GLY A 66 8.60 -5.85 -19.30
CA GLY A 66 7.77 -6.56 -20.27
C GLY A 66 8.35 -7.96 -20.54
N GLN A 67 7.48 -8.94 -20.70
CA GLN A 67 7.86 -10.31 -20.99
C GLN A 67 7.03 -10.89 -22.13
N PHE A 68 7.58 -11.91 -22.78
CA PHE A 68 6.82 -12.80 -23.66
C PHE A 68 7.17 -14.24 -23.30
N GLY A 69 6.33 -14.84 -22.45
CA GLY A 69 6.67 -16.10 -21.78
C GLY A 69 7.90 -15.91 -20.90
N ASN A 70 8.93 -16.74 -21.07
CA ASN A 70 10.15 -16.66 -20.26
C ASN A 70 11.21 -15.70 -20.84
N MET A 71 10.91 -15.02 -21.95
CA MET A 71 11.83 -14.07 -22.58
C MET A 71 11.54 -12.64 -22.08
N PRO A 72 12.50 -11.94 -21.45
CA PRO A 72 12.34 -10.52 -21.15
C PRO A 72 12.38 -9.70 -22.43
N LEU A 73 11.47 -8.74 -22.53
CA LEU A 73 11.45 -7.74 -23.59
C LEU A 73 12.28 -6.52 -23.17
N PRO A 74 12.83 -5.73 -24.11
CA PRO A 74 13.58 -4.51 -23.82
C PRO A 74 12.64 -3.35 -23.43
N VAL A 75 11.56 -3.65 -22.70
CA VAL A 75 10.60 -2.70 -22.17
C VAL A 75 10.65 -2.76 -20.66
N LYS A 76 11.10 -1.68 -20.00
CA LYS A 76 11.24 -1.62 -18.55
C LYS A 76 10.76 -0.28 -18.04
N VAL A 77 9.98 -0.27 -16.97
CA VAL A 77 9.58 0.96 -16.27
C VAL A 77 10.02 0.87 -14.82
N THR A 78 10.51 1.98 -14.27
CA THR A 78 10.91 2.05 -12.86
C THR A 78 10.35 3.31 -12.20
N GLY A 79 10.18 3.23 -10.89
CA GLY A 79 9.62 4.31 -10.09
C GLY A 79 9.72 4.04 -8.60
N PRO A 80 9.57 5.08 -7.76
CA PRO A 80 9.36 4.88 -6.33
C PRO A 80 7.93 4.41 -6.07
N VAL A 81 7.75 3.61 -5.03
CA VAL A 81 6.41 3.43 -4.42
C VAL A 81 6.12 4.65 -3.57
N THR A 82 5.02 5.36 -3.87
CA THR A 82 4.63 6.57 -3.13
C THR A 82 3.37 6.38 -2.28
N CYS A 83 2.55 5.40 -2.62
CA CYS A 83 1.40 5.00 -1.83
C CYS A 83 1.32 3.48 -1.74
N LEU A 84 1.07 2.96 -0.55
CA LEU A 84 0.89 1.55 -0.26
C LEU A 84 -0.35 1.37 0.60
N ARG A 85 -1.25 0.47 0.22
CA ARG A 85 -2.36 0.05 1.06
C ARG A 85 -2.44 -1.45 1.14
N VAL A 86 -2.48 -1.97 2.36
CA VAL A 86 -2.81 -3.38 2.62
C VAL A 86 -4.25 -3.48 3.09
N GLN A 87 -5.01 -4.41 2.52
CA GLN A 87 -6.37 -4.69 2.94
C GLN A 87 -6.65 -6.19 2.88
N GLY A 88 -6.57 -6.85 4.04
CA GLY A 88 -6.60 -8.31 4.13
C GLY A 88 -5.41 -8.93 3.37
N ASN A 89 -5.72 -9.81 2.41
CA ASN A 89 -4.73 -10.46 1.55
C ASN A 89 -4.34 -9.63 0.30
N LYS A 90 -4.88 -8.41 0.16
CA LYS A 90 -4.57 -7.53 -0.97
C LYS A 90 -3.58 -6.45 -0.60
N VAL A 91 -2.69 -6.14 -1.53
CA VAL A 91 -1.82 -4.95 -1.48
C VAL A 91 -2.06 -4.15 -2.74
N SER A 92 -2.20 -2.84 -2.60
CA SER A 92 -2.07 -1.92 -3.72
C SER A 92 -0.91 -0.97 -3.55
N LEU A 93 -0.23 -0.72 -4.65
CA LEU A 93 0.92 0.18 -4.74
C LEU A 93 0.65 1.17 -5.88
N VAL A 94 0.86 2.45 -5.60
CA VAL A 94 0.92 3.49 -6.64
C VAL A 94 2.38 3.90 -6.82
N TYR A 95 2.81 3.92 -8.08
CA TYR A 95 4.16 4.27 -8.45
C TYR A 95 4.17 5.26 -9.62
N PRO A 96 4.69 6.48 -9.42
CA PRO A 96 5.06 7.39 -10.49
C PRO A 96 6.18 6.80 -11.34
N ILE A 97 6.07 6.94 -12.66
CA ILE A 97 7.09 6.44 -13.59
C ILE A 97 8.21 7.48 -13.65
N THR A 98 9.38 7.14 -13.10
CA THR A 98 10.58 8.00 -13.15
C THR A 98 11.41 7.72 -14.39
N THR A 99 11.52 6.46 -14.80
CA THR A 99 12.25 6.06 -16.00
C THR A 99 11.50 4.98 -16.77
N ALA A 100 11.67 5.01 -18.10
CA ALA A 100 11.18 3.99 -19.00
C ALA A 100 12.24 3.69 -20.06
N GLU A 101 12.39 2.41 -20.40
CA GLU A 101 13.19 1.90 -21.50
C GLU A 101 12.24 1.17 -22.45
N PRO A 102 12.24 1.46 -23.76
CA PRO A 102 12.83 2.65 -24.37
C PRO A 102 12.24 3.94 -23.78
N VAL A 103 12.97 5.05 -23.91
CA VAL A 103 12.55 6.35 -23.35
C VAL A 103 11.20 6.74 -23.92
N MET A 104 10.23 6.92 -23.03
CA MET A 104 8.88 7.34 -23.39
C MET A 104 8.78 8.87 -23.36
N VAL A 105 7.90 9.44 -24.18
CA VAL A 105 7.78 10.90 -24.41
C VAL A 105 6.93 11.61 -23.34
N PHE A 106 6.94 11.11 -22.09
CA PHE A 106 6.27 11.76 -20.97
C PHE A 106 7.29 12.26 -19.96
N ALA A 107 6.98 13.38 -19.31
CA ALA A 107 7.85 13.93 -18.27
C ALA A 107 7.96 12.93 -17.10
N PRO A 108 9.12 12.83 -16.44
CA PRO A 108 9.24 12.04 -15.21
C PRO A 108 8.15 12.43 -14.21
N ASP A 109 7.61 11.44 -13.51
CA ASP A 109 6.58 11.63 -12.47
C ASP A 109 5.26 12.28 -12.95
N SER A 110 5.07 12.42 -14.27
CA SER A 110 3.80 12.92 -14.82
C SER A 110 2.74 11.84 -14.92
N MET A 111 3.16 10.58 -15.02
CA MET A 111 2.31 9.40 -15.11
C MET A 111 2.61 8.47 -13.95
N ALA A 112 1.58 7.87 -13.38
CA ALA A 112 1.70 6.79 -12.43
C ALA A 112 0.87 5.60 -12.88
N ILE A 113 1.21 4.46 -12.31
CA ILE A 113 0.44 3.24 -12.45
C ILE A 113 0.12 2.74 -11.05
N GLN A 114 -1.05 2.15 -10.93
CA GLN A 114 -1.46 1.43 -9.74
C GLN A 114 -1.43 -0.06 -10.06
N ILE A 115 -0.77 -0.83 -9.21
CA ILE A 115 -0.93 -2.28 -9.18
C ILE A 115 -1.71 -2.67 -7.93
N THR A 116 -2.49 -3.73 -8.06
CA THR A 116 -3.07 -4.43 -6.93
C THR A 116 -2.70 -5.89 -7.06
N VAL A 117 -2.09 -6.48 -6.04
CA VAL A 117 -1.88 -7.92 -5.94
C VAL A 117 -2.75 -8.49 -4.84
N ALA A 118 -3.25 -9.70 -5.03
CA ALA A 118 -3.98 -10.45 -4.03
C ALA A 118 -3.23 -11.76 -3.78
N LYS A 119 -2.81 -11.97 -2.53
CA LYS A 119 -2.20 -13.22 -2.10
C LYS A 119 -3.28 -14.32 -2.08
N GLY A 120 -3.05 -15.40 -2.81
CA GLY A 120 -3.91 -16.57 -2.78
C GLY A 120 -3.93 -17.20 -1.39
N GLU A 121 -5.10 -17.64 -0.95
CA GLU A 121 -5.31 -18.32 0.33
C GLU A 121 -5.82 -19.74 0.08
N ASN A 122 -5.53 -20.68 0.99
CA ASN A 122 -6.03 -22.06 0.93
C ASN A 122 -5.71 -22.80 -0.39
N GLY A 123 -4.53 -22.56 -0.95
CA GLY A 123 -4.08 -23.18 -2.21
C GLY A 123 -4.61 -22.49 -3.48
N ALA A 124 -5.38 -21.40 -3.35
CA ALA A 124 -5.67 -20.53 -4.48
C ALA A 124 -4.39 -19.85 -4.99
N SER A 125 -4.38 -19.49 -6.27
CA SER A 125 -3.26 -18.77 -6.88
C SER A 125 -3.28 -17.29 -6.54
N ASN A 126 -2.11 -16.65 -6.62
CA ASN A 126 -2.01 -15.20 -6.51
C ASN A 126 -2.65 -14.54 -7.74
N MET A 127 -3.23 -13.37 -7.52
CA MET A 127 -3.88 -12.58 -8.58
C MET A 127 -3.30 -11.18 -8.64
N ILE A 128 -3.38 -10.53 -9.80
CA ILE A 128 -2.92 -9.16 -10.03
C ILE A 128 -3.93 -8.37 -10.86
N GLY A 129 -4.05 -7.09 -10.54
CA GLY A 129 -4.66 -6.05 -11.35
C GLY A 129 -3.59 -5.03 -11.69
N TYR A 130 -3.46 -4.74 -12.98
CA TYR A 130 -2.49 -3.77 -13.49
C TYR A 130 -3.24 -2.61 -14.12
N GLY A 131 -3.15 -1.44 -13.50
CA GLY A 131 -3.75 -0.21 -14.03
C GLY A 131 -3.05 0.26 -15.30
N VAL A 132 -3.78 0.93 -16.17
CA VAL A 132 -3.15 1.69 -17.26
C VAL A 132 -2.45 2.93 -16.69
N PRO A 133 -1.33 3.39 -17.28
CA PRO A 133 -0.72 4.65 -16.89
C PRO A 133 -1.73 5.80 -17.00
N MET A 134 -1.87 6.56 -15.91
CA MET A 134 -2.69 7.76 -15.84
C MET A 134 -1.89 8.91 -15.21
N PRO A 135 -2.31 10.18 -15.38
CA PRO A 135 -1.65 11.29 -14.72
C PRO A 135 -1.52 11.07 -13.21
N THR A 136 -0.38 11.41 -12.63
CA THR A 136 -0.13 11.23 -11.17
C THR A 136 -1.21 11.88 -10.31
N SER A 137 -1.74 13.03 -10.74
CA SER A 137 -2.82 13.75 -10.08
C SER A 137 -4.16 12.99 -10.03
N SER A 138 -4.32 11.94 -10.84
CA SER A 138 -5.54 11.10 -10.83
C SER A 138 -5.58 10.14 -9.63
N PHE A 139 -4.45 9.90 -8.96
CA PHE A 139 -4.35 9.02 -7.81
C PHE A 139 -4.51 9.81 -6.51
N THR A 140 -5.75 9.92 -6.01
CA THR A 140 -6.04 10.57 -4.72
C THR A 140 -5.81 9.61 -3.54
N ASP A 141 -5.97 8.30 -3.78
CA ASP A 141 -5.66 7.24 -2.84
C ASP A 141 -5.01 6.05 -3.56
N CYS A 142 -4.71 4.99 -2.81
CA CYS A 142 -4.22 3.72 -3.33
C CYS A 142 -5.05 2.54 -2.81
N LEU A 143 -6.38 2.68 -2.76
CA LEU A 143 -7.23 1.56 -2.34
C LEU A 143 -7.13 0.38 -3.32
N PRO A 144 -7.08 -0.88 -2.84
CA PRO A 144 -7.00 -2.05 -3.70
C PRO A 144 -8.13 -2.16 -4.72
N GLY A 145 -7.75 -2.29 -6.00
CA GLY A 145 -8.64 -2.51 -7.12
C GLY A 145 -8.98 -3.98 -7.38
N PRO A 146 -9.67 -4.27 -8.50
CA PRO A 146 -9.90 -5.64 -8.96
C PRO A 146 -8.59 -6.29 -9.43
N THR A 147 -8.47 -7.61 -9.23
CA THR A 147 -7.29 -8.42 -9.63
C THR A 147 -7.71 -9.54 -10.58
N PRO A 148 -8.00 -9.23 -11.87
CA PRO A 148 -8.59 -10.19 -12.79
C PRO A 148 -7.58 -11.17 -13.40
N LEU A 149 -6.29 -10.88 -13.29
CA LEU A 149 -5.23 -11.66 -13.93
C LEU A 149 -4.50 -12.54 -12.92
N MET A 150 -3.96 -13.64 -13.41
CA MET A 150 -3.12 -14.54 -12.63
C MET A 150 -1.75 -13.90 -12.37
N PHE A 151 -1.21 -14.12 -11.18
CA PHE A 151 0.13 -13.71 -10.80
C PHE A 151 0.94 -14.94 -10.37
N ASN A 152 2.05 -15.19 -11.05
CA ASN A 152 2.97 -16.27 -10.71
C ASN A 152 4.20 -15.69 -10.03
N GLY A 153 4.32 -15.91 -8.73
CA GLY A 153 5.41 -15.38 -7.92
C GLY A 153 5.06 -15.29 -6.45
N THR A 154 5.84 -14.48 -5.74
CA THR A 154 5.75 -14.28 -4.29
C THR A 154 5.12 -12.92 -3.96
N ILE A 155 4.32 -12.92 -2.90
CA ILE A 155 3.73 -11.71 -2.31
C ILE A 155 3.89 -11.89 -0.81
N ASP A 156 4.78 -11.11 -0.21
CA ASP A 156 5.04 -11.12 1.23
C ASP A 156 4.57 -9.81 1.84
N ILE A 157 3.78 -9.93 2.91
CA ILE A 157 3.14 -8.83 3.64
C ILE A 157 3.44 -9.08 5.11
N SER A 158 4.07 -8.12 5.79
CA SER A 158 4.51 -8.22 7.19
C SER A 158 4.31 -6.93 7.95
#